data_AF-A0AAV4C6R3-F1
#
_entry.id   AF-A0AAV4C6R3-F1
#
_cell.length_a   1.000
_cell.length_b   1.000
_cell.length_c   1.000
_cell.angle_alpha   90.00
_cell.angle_beta   90.00
_cell.angle_gamma   90.00
#
_symmetry.space_group_name_H-M   'P 1'
#
loop_
_entity.id
_entity.type
_entity.pdbx_description
1 polymer ?
#
loop_
_entity_poly.entity_id
_entity_poly.type
_entity_poly.pdbx_seq_one_letter_code
_entity_poly.pdbx_strand_id
1 'polypeptide(L)'
;MSRHVERNVRSLQRVLDQKSERNEETELREIMGRLTMDTIASTGFGLDIDTLGEPENAFCVQAKKFINPSAAMLLLGIVCPPLGRLLAKFGISLISSEAIRFFEKTVDSALQERRESEEAGKMHDFLDLMIEAEKEEKEKGKESKAHGGLTRSEILV
;
A
#
# COMPACT_ATOMS: atom_id res chain seq x y z
N MET A 1 10.85 -2.39 -11.02
CA MET A 1 10.08 -3.49 -10.36
C MET A 1 10.93 -4.70 -9.95
N SER A 2 11.72 -5.34 -10.83
CA SER A 2 12.48 -6.57 -10.49
C SER A 2 13.44 -6.44 -9.30
N ARG A 3 14.17 -5.32 -9.19
CA ARG A 3 15.14 -5.10 -8.11
C ARG A 3 14.54 -5.16 -6.70
N HIS A 4 13.36 -4.57 -6.49
CA HIS A 4 12.68 -4.59 -5.19
C HIS A 4 12.27 -6.00 -4.79
N VAL A 5 11.70 -6.74 -5.73
CA VAL A 5 11.28 -8.14 -5.51
C VAL A 5 12.50 -9.01 -5.20
N GLU A 6 13.56 -8.92 -6.01
CA GLU A 6 14.80 -9.68 -5.78
C GLU A 6 15.41 -9.39 -4.42
N ARG A 7 15.42 -8.12 -4.01
CA ARG A 7 15.93 -7.71 -2.69
C ARG A 7 15.11 -8.32 -1.55
N ASN A 8 13.79 -8.25 -1.62
CA ASN A 8 12.92 -8.77 -0.56
C ASN A 8 13.01 -10.31 -0.49
N VAL A 9 13.12 -10.98 -1.64
CA VAL A 9 13.36 -12.43 -1.70
C VAL A 9 14.70 -12.80 -1.07
N ARG A 10 15.76 -12.02 -1.29
CA ARG A 10 17.05 -12.23 -0.58
C ARG A 10 16.92 -12.03 0.93
N SER A 11 16.09 -11.08 1.38
CA SER A 11 15.81 -10.93 2.82
C SER A 11 15.10 -12.16 3.38
N LEU A 12 14.11 -12.68 2.65
CA LEU A 12 13.40 -13.91 3.01
C LEU A 12 14.35 -15.11 3.09
N GLN A 13 15.22 -15.29 2.10
CA GLN A 13 16.22 -16.37 2.09
C GLN A 13 17.10 -16.32 3.34
N ARG A 14 17.66 -15.14 3.67
CA ARG A 14 18.49 -14.97 4.88
C ARG A 14 17.74 -15.34 6.17
N VAL A 15 16.47 -14.94 6.30
CA VAL A 15 15.67 -15.26 7.49
C VAL A 15 15.34 -16.75 7.55
N LEU A 16 15.01 -17.39 6.42
CA LEU A 16 14.77 -18.82 6.35
C LEU A 16 16.01 -19.65 6.68
N ASP A 17 17.18 -19.24 6.17
CA ASP A 17 18.46 -19.90 6.47
C ASP A 17 18.76 -19.85 7.97
N GLN A 18 18.63 -18.67 8.59
CA GLN A 18 18.82 -18.50 10.04
C GLN A 18 17.85 -19.35 10.88
N LYS A 19 16.59 -19.44 10.47
CA LYS A 19 15.59 -20.29 11.16
C LYS A 19 15.87 -21.77 10.96
N SER A 20 16.32 -22.16 9.77
CA SER A 20 16.73 -23.53 9.47
C SER A 20 17.93 -23.97 10.31
N GLU A 21 18.94 -23.11 10.46
CA GLU A 21 20.11 -23.37 11.32
C GLU A 21 19.71 -23.61 12.79
N ARG A 22 18.63 -22.97 13.24
CA ARG A 22 18.09 -23.09 14.60
C ARG A 22 17.06 -24.21 14.76
N ASN A 23 16.71 -24.92 13.68
CA ASN A 23 15.60 -25.88 13.63
C ASN A 23 14.28 -25.29 14.15
N GLU A 24 14.01 -24.02 13.86
CA GLU A 24 12.78 -23.34 14.24
C GLU A 24 11.66 -23.61 13.23
N GLU A 25 10.48 -24.01 13.73
CA GLU A 25 9.29 -24.11 12.90
C GLU A 25 8.85 -22.72 12.41
N THR A 26 8.37 -22.66 11.16
CA THR A 26 7.97 -21.41 10.53
C THR A 26 6.58 -21.54 9.91
N GLU A 27 5.68 -20.66 10.33
CA GLU A 27 4.37 -20.52 9.72
C GLU A 27 4.48 -19.89 8.33
N LEU A 28 4.27 -20.70 7.30
CA LEU A 28 4.42 -20.30 5.90
C LEU A 28 3.51 -19.12 5.53
N ARG A 29 2.28 -19.11 6.06
CA ARG A 29 1.31 -18.03 5.81
C ARG A 29 1.81 -16.70 6.36
N GLU A 30 2.43 -16.71 7.53
CA GLU A 30 2.93 -15.50 8.17
C GLU A 30 4.14 -14.96 7.42
N ILE A 31 5.13 -15.81 7.13
CA ILE A 31 6.37 -15.36 6.49
C ILE A 31 6.15 -14.87 5.05
N MET A 32 5.26 -15.52 4.30
CA MET A 32 4.88 -15.06 2.96
C MET A 32 4.01 -13.79 3.02
N GLY A 33 3.19 -13.64 4.07
CA GLY A 33 2.47 -12.39 4.34
C GLY A 33 3.42 -11.20 4.53
N ARG A 34 4.51 -11.40 5.27
CA ARG A 34 5.58 -10.40 5.46
C ARG A 34 6.30 -10.07 4.15
N LEU A 35 6.72 -11.08 3.39
CA LEU A 35 7.31 -10.88 2.06
C LEU A 35 6.39 -10.05 1.14
N THR A 36 5.09 -10.37 1.16
CA THR A 36 4.09 -9.65 0.36
C THR A 36 3.99 -8.19 0.80
N MET A 37 4.01 -7.93 2.10
CA MET A 37 3.99 -6.58 2.68
C MET A 37 5.22 -5.77 2.24
N ASP A 38 6.42 -6.33 2.39
CA ASP A 38 7.69 -5.68 1.99
C ASP A 38 7.71 -5.38 0.50
N THR A 39 7.16 -6.29 -0.31
CA THR A 39 7.06 -6.12 -1.75
C THR A 39 6.12 -4.99 -2.11
N ILE A 40 4.91 -4.95 -1.54
CA ILE A 40 3.96 -3.86 -1.76
C ILE A 40 4.56 -2.51 -1.31
N ALA A 41 5.18 -2.47 -0.13
CA ALA A 41 5.81 -1.27 0.42
C ALA A 41 6.91 -0.72 -0.52
N SER A 42 7.81 -1.59 -0.95
CA SER A 42 8.95 -1.21 -1.78
C SER A 42 8.56 -0.90 -3.23
N THR A 43 7.68 -1.69 -3.85
CA THR A 43 7.31 -1.46 -5.26
C THR A 43 6.25 -0.38 -5.44
N GLY A 44 5.30 -0.28 -4.50
CA GLY A 44 4.15 0.62 -4.60
C GLY A 44 4.41 1.98 -3.97
N PHE A 45 5.11 2.01 -2.83
CA PHE A 45 5.36 3.23 -2.07
C PHE A 45 6.83 3.64 -2.04
N GLY A 46 7.73 2.87 -2.66
CA GLY A 46 9.18 3.14 -2.63
C GLY A 46 9.82 2.93 -1.25
N LEU A 47 9.11 2.33 -0.29
CA LEU A 47 9.54 2.23 1.10
C LEU A 47 10.18 0.89 1.43
N ASP A 48 11.26 0.94 2.21
CA ASP A 48 11.91 -0.25 2.76
C ASP A 48 11.53 -0.40 4.23
N ILE A 49 10.69 -1.40 4.54
CA ILE A 49 10.10 -1.59 5.87
C ILE A 49 10.62 -2.84 6.59
N ASP A 50 11.33 -3.73 5.89
CA ASP A 50 11.93 -4.98 6.38
C ASP A 50 11.10 -5.73 7.45
N THR A 51 9.84 -6.07 7.13
CA THR A 51 8.92 -6.72 8.08
C THR A 51 9.35 -8.14 8.45
N LEU A 52 10.25 -8.73 7.66
CA LEU A 52 10.88 -10.01 7.95
C LEU A 52 11.79 -9.93 9.19
N GLY A 53 12.52 -8.82 9.36
CA GLY A 53 13.33 -8.53 10.55
C GLY A 53 12.53 -7.86 11.68
N GLU A 54 11.67 -6.89 11.34
CA GLU A 54 10.88 -6.10 12.28
C GLU A 54 9.36 -6.27 12.09
N PRO A 55 8.73 -7.28 12.71
CA PRO A 55 7.35 -7.67 12.40
C PRO A 55 6.25 -6.69 12.84
N GLU A 56 6.55 -5.78 13.75
CA GLU A 56 5.57 -4.91 14.43
C GLU A 56 5.77 -3.42 14.09
N ASN A 57 6.28 -3.12 12.88
CA ASN A 57 6.41 -1.74 12.45
C ASN A 57 5.03 -1.08 12.20
N ALA A 58 4.99 0.26 12.21
CA ALA A 58 3.75 1.02 12.06
C ALA A 58 3.01 0.70 10.74
N PHE A 59 3.75 0.42 9.67
CA PHE A 59 3.19 0.03 8.38
C PHE A 59 2.42 -1.29 8.48
N CYS A 60 3.00 -2.32 9.11
CA CYS A 60 2.38 -3.61 9.38
C CYS A 60 1.08 -3.47 10.19
N VAL A 61 1.09 -2.66 11.25
CA VAL A 61 -0.09 -2.45 12.10
C VAL A 61 -1.22 -1.82 11.30
N GLN A 62 -0.94 -0.77 10.52
CA GLN A 62 -1.95 -0.09 9.74
C GLN A 62 -2.42 -0.92 8.54
N ALA A 63 -1.53 -1.69 7.91
CA ALA A 63 -1.89 -2.62 6.83
C ALA A 63 -2.83 -3.74 7.32
N LYS A 64 -2.59 -4.29 8.53
CA LYS A 64 -3.49 -5.27 9.14
C LYS A 64 -4.89 -4.70 9.38
N LYS A 65 -4.99 -3.44 9.84
CA LYS A 65 -6.29 -2.73 9.99
C LYS A 65 -6.99 -2.47 8.66
N PHE A 66 -6.23 -2.38 7.56
CA PHE A 66 -6.76 -2.18 6.22
C PHE A 66 -7.28 -3.49 5.60
N ILE A 67 -6.50 -4.57 5.70
CA ILE A 67 -6.79 -5.87 5.06
C ILE A 67 -7.84 -6.67 5.82
N ASN A 68 -7.94 -6.49 7.15
CA ASN A 68 -8.93 -7.17 7.99
C ASN A 68 -9.98 -6.16 8.49
N PRO A 69 -10.93 -5.72 7.64
CA PRO A 69 -12.03 -4.89 8.08
C PRO A 69 -12.87 -5.63 9.12
N SER A 70 -13.58 -4.87 9.96
CA SER A 70 -14.40 -5.45 11.02
C SER A 70 -15.42 -6.43 10.43
N ALA A 71 -15.31 -7.71 10.80
CA ALA A 71 -16.23 -8.76 10.34
C ALA A 71 -17.69 -8.42 10.68
N ALA A 72 -17.93 -7.74 11.80
CA ALA A 72 -19.25 -7.25 12.18
C ALA A 72 -19.79 -6.21 11.20
N MET A 73 -18.96 -5.26 10.76
CA MET A 73 -19.39 -4.27 9.76
C MET A 73 -19.60 -4.90 8.38
N LEU A 74 -18.77 -5.87 8.00
CA LEU A 74 -18.91 -6.58 6.74
C LEU A 74 -20.19 -7.42 6.70
N LEU A 75 -20.48 -8.15 7.78
CA LEU A 75 -21.76 -8.85 7.96
C LEU A 75 -22.95 -7.90 7.95
N LEU A 76 -22.86 -6.74 8.62
CA LEU A 76 -23.92 -5.75 8.64
C LEU A 76 -24.23 -5.21 7.24
N GLY A 77 -23.20 -4.98 6.41
CA GLY A 77 -23.36 -4.58 5.01
C GLY A 77 -24.05 -5.63 4.14
N ILE A 78 -23.79 -6.92 4.40
CA ILE A 78 -24.41 -8.04 3.67
C ILE A 78 -25.86 -8.27 4.12
N VAL A 79 -26.09 -8.32 5.44
CA VAL A 79 -27.40 -8.65 6.03
C VAL A 79 -28.38 -7.49 5.95
N CYS A 80 -27.89 -6.25 6.05
CA CYS A 80 -28.73 -5.05 5.97
C CYS A 80 -28.13 -4.00 5.01
N PRO A 81 -28.23 -4.21 3.69
CA PRO A 81 -27.69 -3.30 2.67
C PRO A 81 -28.14 -1.83 2.81
N PRO A 82 -29.41 -1.50 3.20
CA PRO A 82 -29.82 -0.11 3.40
C PRO A 82 -29.06 0.55 4.56
N LEU A 83 -28.77 -0.20 5.62
CA LEU A 83 -28.05 0.29 6.79
C LEU A 83 -26.57 0.49 6.48
N GLY A 84 -25.96 -0.39 5.68
CA GLY A 84 -24.60 -0.20 5.17
C GLY A 84 -24.45 1.09 4.37
N ARG A 85 -25.41 1.39 3.47
CA ARG A 85 -25.42 2.66 2.73
C ARG A 85 -25.64 3.87 3.64
N LEU A 86 -26.43 3.72 4.69
CA LEU A 86 -26.66 4.78 5.67
C LEU A 86 -25.37 5.07 6.46
N LEU A 87 -24.70 4.04 6.97
CA LEU A 87 -23.42 4.15 7.69
C LEU A 87 -22.34 4.81 6.83
N ALA A 88 -22.24 4.43 5.55
CA ALA A 88 -21.33 5.08 4.61
C ALA A 88 -21.61 6.58 4.45
N LYS A 89 -22.90 6.99 4.39
CA LYS A 89 -23.28 8.41 4.37
C LYS A 89 -22.91 9.17 5.65
N PHE A 90 -22.87 8.47 6.78
CA PHE A 90 -22.40 9.03 8.06
C PHE A 90 -20.87 8.98 8.22
N GLY A 91 -20.12 8.58 7.19
CA GLY A 91 -18.66 8.51 7.22
C GLY A 91 -18.11 7.31 7.98
N ILE A 92 -18.95 6.32 8.30
CA ILE A 92 -18.51 5.06 8.91
C ILE A 92 -18.12 4.13 7.77
N SER A 93 -16.81 3.90 7.62
CA SER A 93 -16.23 3.01 6.62
C SER A 93 -15.93 1.62 7.20
N LEU A 94 -15.96 0.60 6.34
CA LEU A 94 -15.50 -0.75 6.68
C LEU A 94 -14.01 -0.78 7.05
N ILE A 95 -13.25 0.13 6.47
CA ILE A 95 -11.81 0.30 6.65
C ILE A 95 -11.58 1.38 7.71
N SER A 96 -10.59 1.16 8.58
CA SER A 96 -10.20 2.16 9.58
C SER A 96 -9.79 3.47 8.92
N SER A 97 -10.46 4.57 9.27
CA SER A 97 -10.08 5.92 8.82
C SER A 97 -8.67 6.30 9.25
N GLU A 98 -8.18 5.73 10.35
CA GLU A 98 -6.81 5.92 10.81
C GLU A 98 -5.80 5.28 9.83
N ALA A 99 -6.10 4.07 9.37
CA ALA A 99 -5.25 3.37 8.39
C ALA A 99 -5.25 4.10 7.04
N ILE A 100 -6.42 4.58 6.58
CA ILE A 100 -6.53 5.39 5.36
C ILE A 100 -5.65 6.63 5.46
N ARG A 101 -5.79 7.42 6.55
CA ARG A 101 -4.99 8.63 6.76
C ARG A 101 -3.49 8.34 6.87
N PHE A 102 -3.12 7.18 7.42
CA PHE A 102 -1.73 6.75 7.47
C PHE A 102 -1.19 6.57 6.06
N PHE A 103 -1.84 5.73 5.23
CA PHE A 103 -1.38 5.46 3.87
C PHE A 103 -1.45 6.68 2.95
N GLU A 104 -2.45 7.54 3.09
CA GLU A 104 -2.50 8.84 2.39
C GLU A 104 -1.24 9.66 2.67
N LYS A 105 -0.89 9.83 3.95
CA LYS A 105 0.32 10.56 4.35
C LYS A 105 1.58 9.87 3.84
N THR A 106 1.64 8.55 3.91
CA THR A 106 2.77 7.76 3.42
C THR A 106 2.99 7.98 1.93
N VAL A 107 1.92 7.95 1.12
CA VAL A 107 1.97 8.24 -0.33
C VAL A 107 2.38 9.67 -0.59
N ASP A 108 1.74 10.65 0.08
CA ASP A 108 2.04 12.07 -0.10
C ASP A 108 3.51 12.37 0.23
N SER A 109 4.04 11.81 1.32
CA SER A 109 5.46 11.93 1.69
C SER A 109 6.40 11.26 0.68
N ALA A 110 6.09 10.03 0.24
CA ALA A 110 6.92 9.32 -0.74
C ALA A 110 6.95 10.04 -2.11
N LEU A 111 5.81 10.60 -2.54
CA LEU A 111 5.72 11.42 -3.75
C LEU A 111 6.49 12.73 -3.62
N GLN A 112 6.43 13.38 -2.45
CA GLN A 112 7.18 14.60 -2.18
C GLN A 112 8.68 14.36 -2.21
N GLU A 113 9.16 13.36 -1.46
CA GLU A 113 10.57 12.97 -1.44
C GLU A 113 11.07 12.62 -2.84
N ARG A 114 10.27 11.87 -3.61
CA ARG A 114 10.59 11.54 -5.00
C ARG A 114 10.76 12.77 -5.89
N ARG A 115 9.93 13.80 -5.73
CA ARG A 115 9.99 15.05 -6.52
C ARG A 115 11.22 15.89 -6.18
N GLU A 116 11.60 15.89 -4.91
CA GLU A 116 12.74 16.63 -4.39
C GLU A 116 14.06 15.92 -4.70
N SER A 117 14.03 14.59 -4.83
CA SER A 117 15.16 13.77 -5.26
C SER A 117 15.47 13.93 -6.75
N GLU A 118 16.74 13.77 -7.11
CA GLU A 118 17.15 13.65 -8.52
C GLU A 118 16.63 12.37 -9.19
N GLU A 119 16.01 11.46 -8.44
CA GLU A 119 15.50 10.17 -8.91
C GLU A 119 14.11 10.22 -9.56
N ALA A 120 13.46 11.39 -9.58
CA ALA A 120 12.17 11.59 -10.24
C ALA A 120 12.21 11.17 -11.72
N GLY A 121 11.40 10.18 -12.09
CA GLY A 121 11.31 9.65 -13.46
C GLY A 121 12.44 8.70 -13.86
N LYS A 122 13.34 8.32 -12.94
CA LYS A 122 14.49 7.45 -13.22
C LYS A 122 14.31 6.01 -12.75
N MET A 123 13.47 5.73 -11.76
CA MET A 123 13.28 4.34 -11.28
C MET A 123 12.24 3.58 -12.11
N HIS A 124 11.35 4.30 -12.81
CA HIS A 124 10.25 3.72 -13.59
C HIS A 124 9.41 2.77 -12.74
N ASP A 125 9.05 3.22 -11.53
CA ASP A 125 8.16 2.52 -10.60
C ASP A 125 6.80 3.21 -10.48
N PHE A 126 5.96 2.74 -9.55
CA PHE A 126 4.60 3.24 -9.41
C PHE A 126 4.54 4.72 -8.99
N LEU A 127 5.52 5.21 -8.22
CA LEU A 127 5.58 6.62 -7.84
C LEU A 127 5.88 7.51 -9.05
N ASP A 128 6.83 7.10 -9.89
CA ASP A 128 7.16 7.81 -11.12
C ASP A 128 5.94 7.86 -12.06
N LEU A 129 5.20 6.76 -12.21
CA LEU A 129 3.96 6.70 -12.98
C LEU A 129 2.89 7.64 -12.42
N MET A 130 2.74 7.74 -11.10
CA MET A 130 1.79 8.68 -10.48
C MET A 130 2.17 10.15 -10.72
N ILE A 131 3.47 10.48 -10.67
CA ILE A 131 3.96 11.83 -10.97
C ILE A 131 3.72 12.18 -12.44
N GLU A 132 3.97 11.23 -13.35
CA GLU A 132 3.73 11.40 -14.79
C GLU A 132 2.24 11.60 -15.09
N ALA A 133 1.37 10.78 -14.49
CA ALA A 133 -0.08 10.91 -14.64
C ALA A 133 -0.60 12.29 -14.16
N GLU A 134 -0.10 12.81 -13.03
CA GLU A 134 -0.48 14.15 -12.55
C GLU A 134 -0.01 15.27 -13.50
N LYS A 135 1.17 15.12 -14.11
CA LYS A 135 1.67 16.08 -15.11
C LYS A 135 0.80 16.06 -16.37
N GLU A 136 0.49 14.88 -16.90
CA GLU A 136 -0.42 14.74 -18.04
C GLU A 136 -1.79 15.35 -17.77
N GLU A 137 -2.35 15.19 -16.57
CA GLU A 137 -3.64 15.79 -16.20
C GLU A 137 -3.56 17.33 -16.20
N LYS A 138 -2.47 17.90 -15.70
CA LYS A 138 -2.26 19.37 -15.73
C LYS A 138 -2.08 19.91 -17.15
N GLU A 139 -1.51 19.12 -18.05
CA GLU A 139 -1.34 19.48 -19.47
C GLU A 139 -2.65 19.29 -20.26
N LYS A 140 -3.39 18.19 -20.06
CA LYS A 140 -4.72 17.93 -20.64
C LYS A 140 -5.82 18.84 -20.05
N GLY A 141 -5.61 19.40 -18.85
CA GLY A 141 -6.42 20.49 -18.31
C GLY A 141 -6.34 21.78 -19.14
N LYS A 142 -5.31 21.93 -19.99
CA LYS A 142 -5.19 23.01 -20.99
C LYS A 142 -5.69 22.61 -22.38
N GLU A 143 -5.70 21.32 -22.71
CA GLU A 143 -6.19 20.80 -23.99
C GLU A 143 -7.13 19.60 -23.78
N SER A 144 -8.44 19.90 -23.78
CA SER A 144 -9.61 19.05 -24.04
C SER A 144 -9.60 17.58 -23.58
N LYS A 145 -10.58 17.25 -22.74
CA LYS A 145 -11.00 15.92 -22.28
C LYS A 145 -11.02 14.86 -23.39
N ALA A 146 -10.00 14.02 -23.46
CA ALA A 146 -10.10 12.71 -24.09
C ALA A 146 -9.13 11.74 -23.40
N HIS A 147 -9.71 10.81 -22.61
CA HIS A 147 -9.04 9.71 -21.91
C HIS A 147 -8.21 10.13 -20.68
N GLY A 148 -8.91 10.55 -19.62
CA GLY A 148 -8.32 10.88 -18.32
C GLY A 148 -8.11 9.65 -17.45
N GLY A 149 -6.94 9.54 -16.83
CA GLY A 149 -6.71 8.64 -15.70
C GLY A 149 -7.57 9.00 -14.48
N LEU A 150 -7.51 8.16 -13.45
CA LEU A 150 -8.30 8.36 -12.23
C LEU A 150 -7.87 9.63 -11.50
N THR A 151 -8.83 10.51 -11.21
CA THR A 151 -8.62 11.74 -10.45
C THR A 151 -8.32 11.44 -8.98
N ARG A 152 -7.67 12.37 -8.26
CA ARG A 152 -7.35 12.22 -6.82
C ARG A 152 -8.59 11.91 -5.97
N SER A 153 -9.75 12.40 -6.36
CA SER A 153 -11.03 12.09 -5.71
C SER A 153 -11.54 10.68 -6.03
N GLU A 154 -11.21 10.13 -7.19
CA GLU A 154 -11.57 8.75 -7.58
C GLU A 154 -10.61 7.70 -6.97
N ILE A 155 -9.38 8.09 -6.65
CA ILE A 155 -8.41 7.22 -5.94
C ILE A 155 -8.83 6.99 -4.47
N LEU A 156 -9.58 7.92 -3.88
CA LEU A 156 -9.90 7.96 -2.45
C LEU A 156 -11.34 7.50 -2.11
N VAL A 157 -12.09 6.96 -3.08
CA VAL A 157 -13.48 6.48 -2.90
C VAL A 157 -13.52 4.96 -2.73
#